data_AF-A0A2M7B0S2-F1
#
_entry.id   AF-A0A2M7B0S2-F1
#
_cell.length_a   1.000
_cell.length_b   1.000
_cell.length_c   1.000
_cell.angle_alpha   90.00
_cell.angle_beta   90.00
_cell.angle_gamma   90.00
#
_symmetry.space_group_name_H-M   'P 1'
#
loop_
_entity.id
_entity.type
_entity.pdbx_description
1 polymer ?
#
loop_
_entity_poly.entity_id
_entity_poly.type
_entity_poly.pdbx_seq_one_letter_code
_entity_poly.pdbx_strand_id
1 'polypeptide(L)'
;MGQVFTFLIAVTGGDEKMALTETTKREFAKRTLDILNSNADALKKAGVDSSVKSGELKQLIDDAFSAEEKQLAAQTQSKKATEASQNATTEAYKKASAVIELLVGSLGKEDALSKRLRNLRDEIANEALRGKSEAT
;
A
#
# COMPACT_ATOMS: atom_id res chain seq x y z
N MET A 1 -5.09 30.49 -34.07
CA MET A 1 -4.21 30.13 -32.94
C MET A 1 -4.82 28.95 -32.22
N GLY A 2 -4.10 27.86 -32.08
CA GLY A 2 -4.52 26.68 -31.31
C GLY A 2 -3.39 25.67 -31.36
N GLN A 3 -2.49 25.74 -30.37
CA GLN A 3 -1.33 24.85 -30.31
C GLN A 3 -1.79 23.41 -30.12
N VAL A 4 -1.37 22.54 -31.05
CA VAL A 4 -1.51 21.10 -30.93
C VAL A 4 -0.32 20.62 -30.09
N PHE A 5 -0.56 20.31 -28.82
CA PHE A 5 0.43 19.63 -27.98
C PHE A 5 0.50 18.16 -28.39
N THR A 6 1.41 17.86 -29.32
CA THR A 6 1.83 16.49 -29.61
C THR A 6 2.68 15.98 -28.45
N PHE A 7 2.10 15.16 -27.58
CA PHE A 7 2.90 14.36 -26.64
C PHE A 7 3.45 13.13 -27.38
N LEU A 8 4.75 13.20 -27.65
CA LEU A 8 5.59 12.12 -28.15
C LEU A 8 5.71 11.06 -27.03
N ILE A 9 5.07 9.90 -27.19
CA ILE A 9 5.35 8.73 -26.35
C ILE A 9 6.24 7.80 -27.18
N ALA A 10 7.48 7.63 -26.70
CA ALA A 10 8.49 6.79 -27.32
C ALA A 10 7.99 5.35 -27.46
N VAL A 11 7.96 4.87 -28.71
CA VAL A 11 7.74 3.47 -29.07
C VAL A 11 9.11 2.81 -29.26
N THR A 12 9.42 1.91 -28.34
CA THR A 12 10.35 0.78 -28.49
C THR A 12 9.72 -0.33 -27.64
N GLY A 13 9.20 -1.46 -28.11
CA GLY A 13 9.37 -2.26 -29.31
C GLY A 13 9.23 -3.71 -28.81
N GLY A 14 8.22 -4.45 -29.27
CA GLY A 14 8.01 -5.88 -28.97
C GLY A 14 6.71 -6.20 -28.20
N ASP A 15 5.86 -7.04 -28.80
CA ASP A 15 4.53 -7.51 -28.37
C ASP A 15 4.36 -7.92 -26.88
N GLU A 16 4.04 -6.95 -26.00
CA GLU A 16 3.40 -7.20 -24.71
C GLU A 16 2.19 -6.27 -24.56
N LYS A 17 1.01 -6.84 -24.30
CA LYS A 17 -0.18 -6.06 -23.92
C LYS A 17 0.16 -5.23 -22.68
N MET A 18 0.44 -3.94 -22.85
CA MET A 18 0.61 -3.02 -21.73
C MET A 18 -0.63 -3.10 -20.84
N ALA A 19 -0.49 -3.75 -19.68
CA ALA A 19 -1.56 -3.83 -18.70
C ALA A 19 -1.83 -2.41 -18.19
N LEU A 20 -2.92 -1.80 -18.65
CA LEU A 20 -3.33 -0.46 -18.22
C LEU A 20 -3.40 -0.43 -16.68
N THR A 21 -2.87 0.63 -16.08
CA THR A 21 -3.01 0.88 -14.63
C THR A 21 -4.48 1.11 -14.26
N GLU A 22 -4.84 0.89 -13.00
CA GLU A 22 -6.22 1.10 -12.52
C GLU A 22 -6.71 2.53 -12.76
N THR A 23 -5.84 3.52 -12.53
CA THR A 23 -6.10 4.93 -12.84
C THR A 23 -6.43 5.13 -14.32
N THR A 24 -5.61 4.56 -15.22
CA THR A 24 -5.83 4.68 -16.67
C THR A 24 -7.12 3.99 -17.11
N LYS A 25 -7.48 2.85 -16.50
CA LYS A 25 -8.75 2.16 -16.77
C LYS A 25 -9.96 2.99 -16.32
N ARG A 26 -9.91 3.61 -15.13
CA ARG A 26 -10.98 4.48 -14.63
C ARG A 26 -11.15 5.72 -15.50
N GLU A 27 -10.04 6.36 -15.88
CA GLU A 27 -10.07 7.55 -16.72
C GLU A 27 -10.67 7.24 -18.09
N PHE A 28 -10.32 6.10 -18.68
CA PHE A 28 -10.93 5.63 -19.91
C PHE A 28 -12.45 5.43 -19.78
N ALA A 29 -12.91 4.79 -18.71
CA ALA A 29 -14.33 4.58 -18.44
C ALA A 29 -15.09 5.92 -18.29
N LYS A 30 -14.53 6.87 -17.54
CA LYS A 30 -15.10 8.22 -17.39
C LYS A 30 -15.23 8.95 -18.71
N ARG A 31 -14.14 9.03 -19.49
CA ARG A 31 -14.16 9.71 -20.79
C ARG A 31 -15.16 9.06 -21.75
N THR A 32 -15.29 7.75 -21.69
CA THR A 32 -16.28 7.02 -22.48
C THR A 32 -17.70 7.39 -22.07
N LEU A 33 -17.99 7.44 -20.77
CA LEU A 33 -19.29 7.90 -20.26
C LEU A 33 -19.59 9.35 -20.67
N ASP A 34 -18.60 10.24 -20.58
CA ASP A 34 -18.74 11.63 -20.98
C ASP A 34 -19.05 11.78 -22.48
N ILE A 35 -18.40 10.99 -23.33
CA ILE A 35 -18.68 10.95 -24.77
C ILE A 35 -20.09 10.43 -25.02
N LEU A 36 -20.52 9.34 -24.38
CA LEU A 36 -21.87 8.79 -24.53
C LEU A 36 -22.95 9.79 -24.14
N ASN A 37 -22.75 10.52 -23.03
CA ASN A 37 -23.69 11.51 -22.54
C ASN A 37 -23.71 12.77 -23.42
N SER A 38 -22.54 13.25 -23.85
CA SER A 38 -22.41 14.46 -24.68
C SER A 38 -22.94 14.27 -26.11
N ASN A 39 -23.05 13.03 -26.58
CA ASN A 39 -23.48 12.70 -27.95
C ASN A 39 -24.82 11.94 -27.98
N ALA A 40 -25.60 11.93 -26.90
CA ALA A 40 -26.82 11.16 -26.78
C ALA A 40 -27.83 11.41 -27.93
N ASP A 41 -27.98 12.66 -28.37
CA ASP A 41 -28.89 13.00 -29.47
C ASP A 41 -28.43 12.49 -30.84
N ALA A 42 -27.11 12.52 -31.09
CA ALA A 42 -26.54 11.98 -32.33
C ALA A 42 -26.67 10.45 -32.37
N LEU A 43 -26.46 9.79 -31.24
CA LEU A 43 -26.65 8.34 -31.09
C LEU A 43 -28.12 7.95 -31.30
N LYS A 44 -29.06 8.67 -30.69
CA LYS A 44 -30.50 8.45 -30.90
C LYS A 44 -30.91 8.62 -32.37
N LYS A 45 -30.40 9.64 -33.05
CA LYS A 45 -30.62 9.84 -34.50
C LYS A 45 -30.05 8.69 -35.35
N ALA A 46 -28.97 8.06 -34.89
CA ALA A 46 -28.41 6.86 -35.49
C ALA A 46 -29.15 5.56 -35.10
N GLY A 47 -30.26 5.66 -34.35
CA GLY A 47 -31.02 4.50 -33.87
C GLY A 47 -30.38 3.77 -32.69
N VAL A 48 -29.38 4.37 -32.03
CA VAL A 48 -28.68 3.80 -30.87
C VAL A 48 -29.15 4.52 -29.61
N ASP A 49 -29.84 3.80 -28.72
CA ASP A 49 -30.13 4.29 -27.37
C ASP A 49 -28.99 3.92 -26.41
N SER A 50 -28.21 4.91 -26.01
CA SER A 50 -27.08 4.74 -25.09
C SER A 50 -27.46 4.79 -23.61
N SER A 51 -28.71 5.11 -23.26
CA SER A 51 -29.12 5.38 -21.87
C SER A 51 -28.88 4.21 -20.91
N VAL A 52 -29.14 2.99 -21.36
CA VAL A 52 -28.90 1.78 -20.58
C VAL A 52 -27.39 1.58 -20.34
N LYS A 53 -26.58 1.76 -21.40
CA LYS A 53 -25.12 1.54 -21.32
C LYS A 53 -24.39 2.66 -20.57
N SER A 54 -24.83 3.91 -20.67
CA SER A 54 -24.28 4.98 -19.85
C SER A 54 -24.66 4.79 -18.37
N GLY A 55 -25.87 4.29 -18.08
CA GLY A 55 -26.29 3.91 -16.73
C GLY A 55 -25.43 2.79 -16.13
N GLU A 56 -25.25 1.68 -16.85
CA GLU A 56 -24.37 0.58 -16.45
C GLU A 56 -22.93 1.04 -16.22
N LEU A 57 -22.37 1.81 -17.15
CA LEU A 57 -21.00 2.31 -17.07
C LEU A 57 -20.82 3.26 -15.88
N LYS A 58 -21.79 4.14 -15.62
CA LYS A 58 -21.77 5.00 -14.44
C LYS A 58 -21.75 4.19 -13.16
N GLN A 59 -22.60 3.17 -13.03
CA GLN A 59 -22.63 2.31 -11.84
C GLN A 59 -21.27 1.64 -11.61
N LEU A 60 -20.67 1.08 -12.67
CA LEU A 60 -19.36 0.43 -12.57
C LEU A 60 -18.23 1.41 -12.18
N ILE A 61 -18.29 2.66 -12.65
CA ILE A 61 -17.36 3.72 -12.24
C ILE A 61 -17.53 3.99 -10.74
N ASP A 62 -18.75 4.18 -10.26
CA ASP A 62 -19.04 4.48 -8.86
C ASP A 62 -18.61 3.32 -7.93
N ASP A 63 -18.89 2.07 -8.34
CA ASP A 63 -18.46 0.87 -7.63
C ASP A 63 -16.93 0.78 -7.53
N ALA A 64 -16.23 1.09 -8.63
CA ALA A 64 -14.77 1.11 -8.65
C ALA A 64 -14.19 2.19 -7.72
N PHE A 65 -14.78 3.39 -7.66
CA PHE A 65 -14.37 4.42 -6.70
C PHE A 65 -14.58 3.97 -5.26
N SER A 66 -15.75 3.41 -4.95
CA SER A 66 -16.04 2.91 -3.60
C SER A 66 -15.08 1.78 -3.19
N ALA A 67 -14.70 0.91 -4.12
CA ALA A 67 -13.73 -0.15 -3.86
C ALA A 67 -12.33 0.40 -3.58
N GLU A 68 -11.87 1.40 -4.34
CA GLU A 68 -10.57 2.05 -4.13
C GLU A 68 -10.50 2.79 -2.79
N GLU A 69 -11.57 3.48 -2.38
CA GLU A 69 -11.67 4.10 -1.06
C GLU A 69 -11.51 3.07 0.07
N LYS A 70 -12.19 1.93 -0.05
CA LYS A 70 -12.08 0.82 0.92
C LYS A 70 -10.67 0.24 0.95
N GLN A 71 -10.03 0.08 -0.22
CA GLN A 71 -8.65 -0.38 -0.32
C GLN A 71 -7.69 0.60 0.36
N LEU A 72 -7.83 1.90 0.14
CA LEU A 72 -6.99 2.93 0.78
C LEU A 72 -7.19 2.96 2.29
N ALA A 73 -8.43 2.82 2.76
CA ALA A 73 -8.75 2.71 4.18
C ALA A 73 -8.09 1.45 4.80
N ALA A 74 -8.18 0.31 4.13
CA ALA A 74 -7.56 -0.94 4.57
C ALA A 74 -6.02 -0.85 4.61
N GLN A 75 -5.40 -0.23 3.60
CA GLN A 75 -3.94 0.03 3.61
C GLN A 75 -3.54 0.91 4.78
N THR A 76 -4.31 1.97 5.05
CA THR A 76 -4.07 2.86 6.19
C THR A 76 -4.19 2.11 7.51
N GLN A 77 -5.23 1.27 7.66
CA GLN A 77 -5.41 0.46 8.86
C GLN A 77 -4.29 -0.57 9.04
N SER A 78 -3.87 -1.22 7.96
CA SER A 78 -2.73 -2.15 7.98
C SER A 78 -1.45 -1.44 8.42
N LYS A 79 -1.18 -0.23 7.89
CA LYS A 79 -0.01 0.55 8.30
C LYS A 79 -0.05 0.89 9.78
N LYS A 80 -1.19 1.37 10.29
CA LYS A 80 -1.37 1.67 11.73
C LYS A 80 -1.18 0.42 12.60
N ALA A 81 -1.70 -0.73 12.18
CA ALA A 81 -1.54 -1.99 12.90
C ALA A 81 -0.06 -2.43 12.94
N THR A 82 0.66 -2.28 11.83
CA THR A 82 2.10 -2.54 11.75
C THR A 82 2.89 -1.63 12.69
N GLU A 83 2.61 -0.32 12.67
CA GLU A 83 3.25 0.65 13.59
C GLU A 83 2.95 0.32 15.06
N ALA A 84 1.69 -0.01 15.39
CA ALA A 84 1.31 -0.40 16.74
C ALA A 84 2.04 -1.68 17.19
N SER A 85 2.15 -2.68 16.33
CA SER A 85 2.87 -3.93 16.60
C SER A 85 4.37 -3.68 16.84
N GLN A 86 5.00 -2.86 16.00
CA GLN A 86 6.42 -2.51 16.13
C GLN A 86 6.69 -1.72 17.41
N ASN A 87 5.82 -0.77 17.74
CA ASN A 87 5.90 0.01 18.98
C ASN A 87 5.73 -0.89 20.21
N ALA A 88 4.71 -1.75 20.22
CA ALA A 88 4.47 -2.68 21.32
C ALA A 88 5.66 -3.63 21.53
N THR A 89 6.24 -4.16 20.44
CA THR A 89 7.43 -5.02 20.49
C THR A 89 8.64 -4.27 21.05
N THR A 90 8.85 -3.03 20.60
CA THR A 90 9.93 -2.17 21.10
C THR A 90 9.78 -1.88 22.59
N GLU A 91 8.57 -1.54 23.04
CA GLU A 91 8.30 -1.29 24.46
C GLU A 91 8.44 -2.55 25.32
N ALA A 92 8.05 -3.71 24.80
CA ALA A 92 8.29 -4.99 25.47
C ALA A 92 9.79 -5.25 25.65
N TYR A 93 10.61 -5.05 24.62
CA TYR A 93 12.06 -5.20 24.72
C TYR A 93 12.70 -4.22 25.72
N LYS A 94 12.28 -2.95 25.70
CA LYS A 94 12.75 -1.94 26.68
C LYS A 94 12.39 -2.33 28.11
N LYS A 95 11.15 -2.75 28.34
CA LYS A 95 10.69 -3.21 29.67
C LYS A 95 11.46 -4.44 30.12
N ALA A 96 11.65 -5.43 29.25
CA ALA A 96 12.45 -6.63 29.57
C ALA A 96 13.89 -6.24 29.94
N SER A 97 14.50 -5.32 29.19
CA SER A 97 15.84 -4.81 29.48
C SER A 97 15.91 -4.09 30.83
N ALA A 98 14.91 -3.27 31.16
CA ALA A 98 14.83 -2.59 32.45
C ALA A 98 14.66 -3.58 33.61
N VAL A 99 13.88 -4.65 33.44
CA VAL A 99 13.75 -5.74 34.42
C VAL A 99 15.10 -6.42 34.63
N ILE A 100 15.85 -6.71 33.57
CA ILE A 100 17.20 -7.30 33.68
C ILE A 100 18.11 -6.38 34.52
N GLU A 101 18.16 -5.08 34.23
CA GLU A 101 19.02 -4.16 35.01
C GLU A 101 18.57 -4.05 36.48
N LEU A 102 17.26 -4.06 36.76
CA LEU A 102 16.74 -4.09 38.12
C LEU A 102 17.18 -5.35 38.88
N LEU A 103 17.05 -6.53 38.24
CA LEU A 103 17.45 -7.80 38.84
C LEU A 103 18.96 -7.84 39.08
N VAL A 104 19.77 -7.37 38.13
CA VAL A 104 21.23 -7.31 38.28
C VAL A 104 21.63 -6.33 39.40
N GLY A 105 20.94 -5.19 39.49
CA GLY A 105 21.15 -4.24 40.59
C GLY A 105 20.82 -4.84 41.96
N SER A 106 19.83 -5.73 42.03
CA SER A 106 19.36 -6.35 43.26
C SER A 106 20.20 -7.56 43.70
N LEU A 107 20.56 -8.44 42.76
CA LEU A 107 21.31 -9.68 43.02
C LEU A 107 22.83 -9.45 43.06
N GLY A 108 23.30 -8.34 42.48
CA GLY A 108 24.71 -8.07 42.27
C GLY A 108 25.21 -8.59 40.91
N LYS A 109 26.23 -7.91 40.38
CA LYS A 109 26.76 -8.16 39.02
C LYS A 109 27.41 -9.53 38.86
N GLU A 110 27.94 -10.08 39.95
CA GLU A 110 28.68 -11.35 39.94
C GLU A 110 27.79 -12.58 40.09
N ASP A 111 26.52 -12.39 40.44
CA ASP A 111 25.54 -13.46 40.58
C ASP A 111 25.34 -14.22 39.26
N ALA A 112 25.16 -15.54 39.37
CA ALA A 112 25.06 -16.43 38.21
C ALA A 112 23.83 -16.10 37.34
N LEU A 113 22.70 -15.73 37.96
CA LEU A 113 21.49 -15.33 37.25
C LEU A 113 21.68 -13.97 36.58
N SER A 114 22.30 -13.01 37.27
CA SER A 114 22.66 -11.70 36.69
C SER A 114 23.50 -11.84 35.42
N LYS A 115 24.51 -12.71 35.43
CA LYS A 115 25.37 -13.01 34.28
C LYS A 115 24.56 -13.63 33.14
N ARG A 116 23.70 -14.62 33.43
CA ARG A 116 22.89 -15.28 32.41
C ARG A 116 21.91 -14.31 31.73
N LEU A 117 21.25 -13.45 32.49
CA LEU A 117 20.28 -12.49 31.95
C LEU A 117 20.94 -11.45 31.03
N ARG A 118 22.15 -10.98 31.38
CA ARG A 118 22.93 -10.08 30.52
C ARG A 118 23.39 -10.77 29.24
N ASN A 119 23.94 -11.97 29.38
CA ASN A 119 24.37 -12.77 28.22
C ASN A 119 23.20 -13.03 27.26
N LEU A 120 22.00 -13.34 27.77
CA LEU A 120 20.82 -13.54 26.93
C LEU A 120 20.48 -12.29 26.09
N ARG A 121 20.53 -11.10 26.69
CA ARG A 121 20.29 -9.84 25.96
C ARG A 121 21.34 -9.64 24.86
N ASP A 122 22.60 -9.90 25.17
CA ASP A 122 23.71 -9.72 24.23
C ASP A 122 23.68 -10.77 23.12
N GLU A 123 23.31 -12.02 23.42
CA GLU A 123 23.06 -13.11 22.45
C GLU A 123 22.02 -12.67 21.41
N ILE A 124 20.85 -12.22 21.86
CA ILE A 124 19.76 -11.77 20.99
C ILE A 124 20.21 -10.57 20.12
N ALA A 125 20.95 -9.62 20.69
CA ALA A 125 21.47 -8.48 19.94
C ALA A 125 22.47 -8.91 18.85
N ASN A 126 23.34 -9.86 19.16
CA ASN A 126 24.34 -10.40 18.22
C ASN A 126 23.68 -11.23 17.11
N GLU A 127 22.66 -12.02 17.43
CA GLU A 127 21.86 -12.76 16.43
C GLU A 127 21.21 -11.79 15.42
N ALA A 128 20.65 -10.68 15.90
CA ALA A 128 20.08 -9.66 15.02
C ALA A 128 21.12 -9.02 14.08
N LEU A 129 22.37 -8.83 14.54
CA LEU A 129 23.45 -8.30 13.71
C LEU A 129 23.92 -9.30 12.65
N ARG A 130 24.00 -10.59 12.97
CA ARG A 130 24.37 -11.65 12.02
C ARG A 130 23.32 -11.84 10.93
N GLY A 131 22.04 -11.87 11.30
CA GLY A 131 20.95 -11.97 10.31
C GLY A 131 20.92 -10.77 9.36
N LYS A 132 21.44 -9.61 9.77
CA LYS A 132 21.53 -8.41 8.93
C LYS A 132 22.73 -8.43 7.98
N SER A 133 23.84 -9.10 8.32
CA SER A 133 25.02 -9.23 7.46
C SER A 133 24.87 -10.29 6.36
N GLU A 134 23.98 -11.27 6.53
CA GLU A 134 23.71 -12.30 5.51
C GLU A 134 22.63 -11.87 4.50
N ALA A 135 21.90 -10.79 4.79
CA ALA A 135 20.83 -10.27 3.93
C ALA A 135 21.26 -9.08 3.04
N THR A 136 22.53 -8.69 3.08
CA THR A 136 23.17 -7.66 2.25
C THR A 136 24.17 -8.29 1.28
#